data_AF-A0A1G6P4W4-F1
#
_entry.id   AF-A0A1G6P4W4-F1
#
_cell.length_a   1.000
_cell.length_b   1.000
_cell.length_c   1.000
_cell.angle_alpha   90.00
_cell.angle_beta   90.00
_cell.angle_gamma   90.00
#
_symmetry.space_group_name_H-M   'P 1'
#
loop_
_entity.id
_entity.type
_entity.pdbx_description
1 polymer ?
#
loop_
_entity_poly.entity_id
_entity_poly.type
_entity_poly.pdbx_seq_one_letter_code
_entity_poly.pdbx_strand_id
1 'polypeptide(L)'
;MKAFDNRRHGLSGPLRAAHRTLARATVFLGNGLSMDAIRQGPRPIVGPHRAKVIGNSLRELDGFLNLLIDEVARSVLPFDEQAAFRRQRNTANKLRTIRAAMAMPSPDHARLRAIGRSRDCLVYCGGIVRRGDGRGETKMTAGWPWAGRGDRRLGMGDRLDIGRENLAELCAFYDAVVIDLLGIFDLHRSFD
;
A
#
# COMPACT_ATOMS: atom_id res chain seq x y z
N MET A 1 -27.93 -9.46 -6.08
CA MET A 1 -27.92 -9.44 -4.60
C MET A 1 -27.51 -10.83 -4.11
N LYS A 2 -26.23 -11.04 -3.78
CA LYS A 2 -25.74 -12.29 -3.16
C LYS A 2 -25.24 -11.93 -1.77
N ALA A 3 -25.85 -12.56 -0.77
CA ALA A 3 -25.52 -12.40 0.63
C ALA A 3 -24.07 -12.85 0.88
N PHE A 4 -23.24 -11.94 1.40
CA PHE A 4 -21.95 -12.30 1.98
C PHE A 4 -22.22 -12.99 3.32
N ASP A 5 -21.91 -14.29 3.37
CA ASP A 5 -21.98 -15.12 4.57
C ASP A 5 -21.13 -14.48 5.69
N ASN A 6 -21.78 -14.16 6.80
CA ASN A 6 -21.25 -13.39 7.93
C ASN A 6 -20.57 -14.30 8.98
N ARG A 7 -20.12 -15.50 8.57
CA ARG A 7 -19.47 -16.50 9.43
C ARG A 7 -17.96 -16.57 9.20
N ARG A 8 -17.25 -15.45 9.37
CA ARG A 8 -15.79 -15.45 9.52
C ARG A 8 -15.43 -15.34 10.99
N HIS A 9 -14.61 -16.28 11.47
CA HIS A 9 -13.97 -16.25 12.78
C HIS A 9 -13.46 -14.81 13.08
N GLY A 10 -14.00 -14.21 14.14
CA GLY A 10 -14.04 -12.76 14.27
C GLY A 10 -12.66 -12.11 14.39
N LEU A 11 -12.27 -11.33 13.37
CA LEU A 11 -11.16 -10.38 13.50
C LEU A 11 -11.31 -9.58 14.80
N SER A 12 -10.20 -9.41 15.53
CA SER A 12 -10.16 -8.59 16.74
C SER A 12 -10.69 -7.18 16.45
N GLY A 13 -11.23 -6.50 17.47
CA GLY A 13 -11.72 -5.12 17.33
C GLY A 13 -10.71 -4.18 16.65
N PRO A 14 -9.45 -4.15 17.11
CA PRO A 14 -8.37 -3.37 16.47
C PRO A 14 -8.08 -3.76 15.03
N LEU A 15 -7.98 -5.06 14.71
CA LEU A 15 -7.71 -5.53 13.35
C LEU A 15 -8.83 -5.15 12.37
N ARG A 16 -10.09 -5.25 12.82
CA ARG A 16 -11.26 -4.82 12.05
C ARG A 16 -11.27 -3.31 11.81
N ALA A 17 -10.86 -2.51 12.80
CA ALA A 17 -10.75 -1.07 12.66
C ALA A 17 -9.65 -0.68 11.66
N ALA A 18 -8.46 -1.31 11.75
CA ALA A 18 -7.37 -1.09 10.81
C ALA A 18 -7.78 -1.42 9.35
N HIS A 19 -8.42 -2.57 9.15
CA HIS A 19 -8.95 -2.96 7.84
C HIS A 19 -9.99 -1.96 7.30
N ARG A 20 -10.97 -1.57 8.11
CA ARG A 20 -11.99 -0.58 7.69
C ARG A 20 -11.38 0.77 7.33
N THR A 21 -10.38 1.22 8.08
CA THR A 21 -9.70 2.49 7.81
C THR A 21 -8.96 2.45 6.48
N LEU A 22 -8.19 1.38 6.23
CA LEU A 22 -7.49 1.21 4.96
C LEU A 22 -8.47 1.11 3.77
N ALA A 23 -9.52 0.30 3.89
CA ALA A 23 -10.55 0.16 2.85
C ALA A 23 -11.27 1.48 2.54
N ARG A 24 -11.55 2.30 3.56
CA ARG A 24 -12.12 3.65 3.36
C ARG A 24 -11.13 4.57 2.66
N ALA A 25 -9.85 4.48 3.01
CA ALA A 25 -8.80 5.30 2.40
C ALA A 25 -8.57 4.93 0.92
N THR A 26 -8.57 3.63 0.57
CA THR A 26 -8.45 3.18 -0.82
C THR A 26 -9.64 3.62 -1.67
N VAL A 27 -10.87 3.51 -1.15
CA VAL A 27 -12.08 4.04 -1.81
C VAL A 27 -12.01 5.56 -1.98
N PHE A 28 -11.66 6.28 -0.93
CA PHE A 28 -11.55 7.75 -0.98
C PHE A 28 -10.52 8.20 -2.02
N LEU A 29 -9.34 7.60 -2.01
CA LEU A 29 -8.24 7.99 -2.88
C LEU A 29 -8.48 7.58 -4.34
N GLY A 30 -9.02 6.37 -4.57
CA GLY A 30 -9.36 5.88 -5.90
C GLY A 30 -10.46 6.70 -6.58
N ASN A 31 -11.46 7.14 -5.80
CA ASN A 31 -12.55 7.98 -6.31
C ASN A 31 -12.18 9.47 -6.39
N GLY A 32 -11.27 9.95 -5.55
CA GLY A 32 -10.90 11.36 -5.38
C GLY A 32 -10.16 12.02 -6.55
N LEU A 33 -9.73 11.24 -7.57
CA LEU A 33 -9.24 11.80 -8.84
C LEU A 33 -10.33 11.99 -9.91
N SER A 34 -11.57 11.58 -9.60
CA SER A 34 -12.88 11.96 -10.15
C SER A 34 -13.07 13.41 -10.62
N MET A 35 -13.09 13.75 -11.92
CA MET A 35 -13.53 15.09 -12.39
C MET A 35 -15.04 15.27 -12.11
N ASP A 36 -15.80 14.18 -11.98
CA ASP A 36 -17.22 14.23 -11.61
C ASP A 36 -17.47 14.43 -10.11
N ALA A 37 -16.43 14.29 -9.27
CA ALA A 37 -16.51 14.64 -7.85
C ALA A 37 -16.73 16.15 -7.63
N ILE A 38 -16.58 16.97 -8.69
CA ILE A 38 -16.79 18.43 -8.66
C ILE A 38 -18.24 18.81 -8.31
N ARG A 39 -19.23 17.92 -8.46
CA ARG A 39 -20.62 18.27 -8.13
C ARG A 39 -20.98 18.16 -6.65
N GLN A 40 -20.33 17.31 -5.83
CA GLN A 40 -20.64 17.17 -4.38
C GLN A 40 -19.46 16.68 -3.47
N GLY A 41 -18.20 16.66 -3.92
CA GLY A 41 -17.04 16.12 -3.16
C GLY A 41 -15.71 16.83 -3.44
N PRO A 42 -14.59 16.46 -2.75
CA PRO A 42 -13.35 17.24 -2.76
C PRO A 42 -12.71 17.33 -4.15
N ARG A 43 -12.26 18.54 -4.50
CA ARG A 43 -11.76 18.95 -5.83
C ARG A 43 -10.60 18.08 -6.34
N PRO A 44 -10.48 17.87 -7.68
CA PRO A 44 -9.34 17.17 -8.26
C PRO A 44 -8.01 17.82 -7.85
N ILE A 45 -7.01 17.00 -7.50
CA ILE A 45 -5.69 17.47 -7.07
C ILE A 45 -4.96 18.08 -8.29
N VAL A 46 -5.06 19.39 -8.45
CA VAL A 46 -4.40 20.19 -9.50
C VAL A 46 -3.45 21.21 -8.87
N GLY A 47 -2.47 21.68 -9.66
CA GLY A 47 -1.54 22.73 -9.26
C GLY A 47 -0.17 22.25 -8.76
N PRO A 48 0.71 23.19 -8.33
CA PRO A 48 2.13 22.94 -8.06
C PRO A 48 2.37 21.95 -6.90
N HIS A 49 1.36 21.72 -6.06
CA HIS A 49 1.45 20.82 -4.89
C HIS A 49 0.91 19.42 -5.16
N ARG A 50 0.45 19.12 -6.38
CA ARG A 50 -0.15 17.83 -6.73
C ARG A 50 0.72 16.64 -6.35
N ALA A 51 2.02 16.69 -6.70
CA ALA A 51 2.96 15.62 -6.37
C ALA A 51 3.01 15.37 -4.85
N LYS A 52 3.07 16.44 -4.05
CA LYS A 52 3.15 16.33 -2.59
C LYS A 52 1.87 15.78 -1.97
N VAL A 53 0.69 16.20 -2.46
CA VAL A 53 -0.59 15.66 -1.97
C VAL A 53 -0.67 14.16 -2.24
N ILE A 54 -0.39 13.73 -3.48
CA ILE A 54 -0.41 12.31 -3.83
C ILE A 54 0.63 11.52 -3.03
N GLY A 55 1.84 12.05 -2.91
CA GLY A 55 2.89 11.44 -2.09
C GLY A 55 2.47 11.26 -0.64
N ASN A 56 1.78 12.24 -0.04
CA ASN A 56 1.24 12.14 1.31
C ASN A 56 0.11 11.09 1.40
N SER A 57 -0.81 11.06 0.44
CA SER A 57 -1.88 10.05 0.41
C SER A 57 -1.32 8.63 0.31
N LEU A 58 -0.29 8.40 -0.52
CA LEU A 58 0.41 7.11 -0.57
C LEU A 58 1.11 6.77 0.75
N ARG A 59 1.68 7.79 1.43
CA ARG A 59 2.28 7.62 2.76
C ARG A 59 1.25 7.20 3.81
N GLU A 60 0.04 7.75 3.73
CA GLU A 60 -1.07 7.38 4.61
C GLU A 60 -1.55 5.95 4.35
N LEU A 61 -1.72 5.55 3.08
CA LEU A 61 -2.04 4.15 2.74
C LEU A 61 -0.99 3.18 3.28
N ASP A 62 0.30 3.47 3.08
CA ASP A 62 1.39 2.68 3.66
C ASP A 62 1.30 2.62 5.20
N GLY A 63 0.94 3.72 5.84
CA GLY A 63 0.74 3.79 7.29
C GLY A 63 -0.42 2.92 7.77
N PHE A 64 -1.57 2.97 7.09
CA PHE A 64 -2.72 2.15 7.42
C PHE A 64 -2.47 0.65 7.20
N LEU A 65 -1.78 0.29 6.10
CA LEU A 65 -1.35 -1.09 5.88
C LEU A 65 -0.36 -1.54 6.96
N ASN A 66 0.57 -0.68 7.36
CA ASN A 66 1.52 -0.98 8.43
C ASN A 66 0.82 -1.22 9.77
N LEU A 67 -0.19 -0.42 10.13
CA LEU A 67 -1.03 -0.65 11.32
C LEU A 67 -1.76 -1.99 11.25
N LEU A 68 -2.33 -2.35 10.10
CA LEU A 68 -3.00 -3.64 9.92
C LEU A 68 -2.02 -4.81 10.10
N ILE A 69 -0.82 -4.71 9.53
CA ILE A 69 0.22 -5.72 9.70
C ILE A 69 0.65 -5.83 11.16
N ASP A 70 0.76 -4.72 11.89
CA ASP A 70 1.06 -4.74 13.33
C ASP A 70 -0.02 -5.44 14.16
N GLU A 71 -1.29 -5.32 13.78
CA GLU A 71 -2.38 -6.04 14.44
C GLU A 71 -2.35 -7.55 14.14
N VAL A 72 -2.01 -7.95 12.91
CA VAL A 72 -1.79 -9.37 12.57
C VAL A 72 -0.58 -9.92 13.34
N ALA A 73 0.50 -9.15 13.41
CA ALA A 73 1.74 -9.53 14.09
C ALA A 73 1.54 -9.89 15.57
N ARG A 74 0.59 -9.26 16.26
CA ARG A 74 0.27 -9.57 17.66
C ARG A 74 -0.21 -11.00 17.88
N SER A 75 -0.78 -11.62 16.86
CA SER A 75 -1.30 -13.00 16.92
C SER A 75 -0.32 -14.02 16.34
N VAL A 76 0.61 -13.59 15.48
CA VAL A 76 1.53 -14.48 14.76
C VAL A 76 2.92 -14.52 15.41
N LEU A 77 3.40 -13.39 15.95
CA LEU A 77 4.76 -13.30 16.47
C LEU A 77 4.83 -13.56 17.98
N PRO A 78 5.91 -14.21 18.46
CA PRO A 78 6.24 -14.29 19.89
C PRO A 78 6.28 -12.92 20.56
N PHE A 79 5.87 -12.86 21.83
CA PHE A 79 5.70 -11.59 22.57
C PHE A 79 6.98 -10.74 22.63
N ASP A 80 8.14 -11.39 22.78
CA ASP A 80 9.47 -10.77 22.83
C ASP A 80 9.89 -10.14 21.49
N GLU A 81 9.41 -10.66 20.36
CA GLU A 81 9.71 -10.13 19.03
C GLU A 81 8.82 -8.94 18.63
N GLN A 82 7.63 -8.81 19.23
CA GLN A 82 6.62 -7.82 18.82
C GLN A 82 7.12 -6.36 18.94
N ALA A 83 7.90 -6.04 19.97
CA ALA A 83 8.41 -4.67 20.18
C ALA A 83 9.46 -4.27 19.13
N ALA A 84 10.32 -5.20 18.72
CA ALA A 84 11.28 -4.98 17.64
C ALA A 84 10.56 -4.88 16.29
N PHE A 85 9.57 -5.75 16.05
CA PHE A 85 8.77 -5.75 14.84
C PHE A 85 8.02 -4.42 14.64
N ARG A 86 7.30 -3.93 15.65
CA ARG A 86 6.50 -2.69 15.56
C ARG A 86 7.35 -1.45 15.20
N ARG A 87 8.62 -1.42 15.60
CA ARG A 87 9.55 -0.32 15.29
C ARG A 87 9.96 -0.27 13.81
N GLN A 88 9.76 -1.33 13.04
CA GLN A 88 10.08 -1.32 11.61
C GLN A 88 9.12 -0.38 10.86
N ARG A 89 9.66 0.58 10.10
CA ARG A 89 8.85 1.54 9.33
C ARG A 89 8.59 1.13 7.89
N ASN A 90 9.24 0.07 7.43
CA ASN A 90 9.18 -0.39 6.05
C ASN A 90 8.08 -1.45 5.89
N THR A 91 6.93 -1.03 5.36
CA THR A 91 5.75 -1.87 5.17
C THR A 91 6.04 -3.14 4.35
N ALA A 92 6.85 -3.05 3.29
CA ALA A 92 7.24 -4.22 2.49
C ALA A 92 8.01 -5.25 3.33
N ASN A 93 8.98 -4.80 4.14
CA ASN A 93 9.74 -5.70 5.01
C ASN A 93 8.87 -6.31 6.10
N LYS A 94 8.01 -5.53 6.74
CA LYS A 94 7.06 -6.03 7.74
C LYS A 94 6.15 -7.11 7.17
N LEU A 95 5.55 -6.86 6.01
CA LEU A 95 4.69 -7.83 5.33
C LEU A 95 5.46 -9.12 5.02
N ARG A 96 6.68 -9.01 4.50
CA ARG A 96 7.54 -10.18 4.22
C ARG A 96 7.85 -10.98 5.48
N THR A 97 8.18 -10.31 6.58
CA THR A 97 8.43 -10.99 7.87
C THR A 97 7.19 -11.72 8.37
N ILE A 98 6.02 -11.09 8.33
CA ILE A 98 4.77 -11.73 8.79
C ILE A 98 4.36 -12.89 7.88
N ARG A 99 4.47 -12.75 6.57
CA ARG A 99 4.23 -13.86 5.66
C ARG A 99 5.21 -15.01 5.88
N ALA A 100 6.49 -14.71 6.12
CA ALA A 100 7.47 -15.75 6.44
C ALA A 100 7.15 -16.48 7.76
N ALA A 101 6.69 -15.77 8.79
CA ALA A 101 6.26 -16.38 10.05
C ALA A 101 5.05 -17.32 9.87
N MET A 102 4.18 -17.04 8.89
CA MET A 102 3.07 -17.92 8.49
C MET A 102 3.46 -18.92 7.38
N ALA A 103 4.75 -19.10 7.08
CA ALA A 103 5.27 -19.95 6.01
C ALA A 103 4.73 -19.66 4.59
N MET A 104 4.41 -18.39 4.30
CA MET A 104 3.86 -17.95 3.02
C MET A 104 4.84 -17.10 2.18
N PRO A 105 4.74 -17.16 0.84
CA PRO A 105 5.55 -16.33 -0.04
C PRO A 105 5.18 -14.84 0.03
N SER A 106 6.09 -13.96 -0.37
CA SER A 106 5.89 -12.50 -0.37
C SER A 106 6.00 -11.89 -1.78
N PRO A 107 5.08 -12.21 -2.72
CA PRO A 107 5.14 -11.70 -4.10
C PRO A 107 5.10 -10.16 -4.20
N ASP A 108 4.44 -9.51 -3.26
CA ASP A 108 4.17 -8.06 -3.30
C ASP A 108 5.37 -7.20 -2.85
N HIS A 109 6.44 -7.83 -2.35
CA HIS A 109 7.57 -7.12 -1.73
C HIS A 109 8.23 -6.13 -2.70
N ALA A 110 8.55 -6.57 -3.91
CA ALA A 110 9.19 -5.72 -4.91
C ALA A 110 8.32 -4.51 -5.30
N ARG A 111 7.01 -4.75 -5.50
CA ARG A 111 6.05 -3.70 -5.85
C ARG A 111 5.86 -2.69 -4.72
N LEU A 112 5.72 -3.13 -3.47
CA LEU A 112 5.65 -2.24 -2.31
C LEU A 112 6.94 -1.42 -2.13
N ARG A 113 8.11 -2.01 -2.39
CA ARG A 113 9.39 -1.27 -2.36
C ARG A 113 9.43 -0.19 -3.45
N ALA A 114 8.94 -0.49 -4.64
CA ALA A 114 8.85 0.46 -5.75
C ALA A 114 7.89 1.61 -5.42
N ILE A 115 6.68 1.31 -4.91
CA ILE A 115 5.72 2.31 -4.46
C ILE A 115 6.33 3.22 -3.37
N GLY A 116 7.05 2.65 -2.39
CA GLY A 116 7.73 3.43 -1.36
C GLY A 116 8.75 4.43 -1.93
N ARG A 117 9.51 4.04 -2.97
CA ARG A 117 10.44 4.95 -3.67
C ARG A 117 9.69 6.04 -4.43
N SER A 118 8.63 5.68 -5.14
CA SER A 118 7.78 6.63 -5.85
C SER A 118 7.15 7.66 -4.92
N ARG A 119 6.62 7.21 -3.78
CA ARG A 119 6.12 8.08 -2.71
C ARG A 119 7.19 9.06 -2.24
N ASP A 120 8.39 8.57 -1.93
CA ASP A 120 9.47 9.43 -1.46
C ASP A 120 9.91 10.43 -2.55
N CYS A 121 9.93 10.03 -3.82
CA CYS A 121 10.16 10.92 -4.96
C CYS A 121 9.10 12.03 -5.06
N LEU A 122 7.83 11.68 -4.90
CA LEU A 122 6.71 12.63 -4.91
C LEU A 122 6.77 13.62 -3.74
N VAL A 123 7.07 13.14 -2.53
CA VAL A 123 7.10 13.95 -1.30
C VAL A 123 8.33 14.85 -1.23
N TYR A 124 9.52 14.29 -1.45
CA TYR A 124 10.79 14.97 -1.17
C TYR A 124 11.46 15.57 -2.41
N CYS A 125 11.16 15.06 -3.60
CA CYS A 125 11.77 15.51 -4.85
C CYS A 125 10.78 16.21 -5.78
N GLY A 126 9.54 16.45 -5.33
CA GLY A 126 8.49 17.08 -6.15
C GLY A 126 8.10 16.25 -7.37
N GLY A 127 8.36 14.93 -7.35
CA GLY A 127 8.13 14.04 -8.48
C GLY A 127 9.26 14.00 -9.50
N ILE A 128 10.42 14.62 -9.25
CA ILE A 128 11.59 14.46 -10.12
C ILE A 128 12.44 13.28 -9.61
N VAL A 129 12.75 12.34 -10.50
CA VAL A 129 13.55 11.16 -10.14
C VAL A 129 15.01 11.57 -9.93
N ARG A 130 15.52 11.34 -8.72
CA ARG A 130 16.91 11.66 -8.35
C ARG A 130 17.77 10.43 -8.02
N ARG A 131 17.18 9.24 -8.03
CA ARG A 131 17.86 7.98 -7.66
C ARG A 131 17.18 6.81 -8.36
N GLY A 132 17.96 5.83 -8.84
CA GLY A 132 17.44 4.55 -9.31
C GLY A 132 17.06 3.58 -8.18
N ASP A 133 16.68 2.35 -8.54
CA ASP A 133 16.20 1.34 -7.59
C ASP A 133 17.30 0.90 -6.60
N GLY A 134 18.54 0.82 -7.07
CA GLY A 134 19.72 0.38 -6.32
C GLY A 134 20.87 1.40 -6.30
N ARG A 135 21.96 1.05 -5.61
CA ARG A 135 23.21 1.83 -5.66
C ARG A 135 23.82 1.68 -7.05
N GLY A 136 24.09 2.80 -7.73
CA GLY A 136 24.65 2.79 -9.09
C GLY A 136 23.61 2.59 -10.20
N GLU A 137 22.33 2.36 -9.87
CA GLU A 137 21.29 2.25 -10.88
C GLU A 137 20.77 3.63 -11.31
N THR A 138 20.51 3.76 -12.61
CA THR A 138 20.04 5.00 -13.24
C THR A 138 18.54 5.04 -13.51
N LYS A 139 17.84 3.94 -13.23
CA LYS A 139 16.40 3.80 -13.45
C LYS A 139 15.67 3.48 -12.16
N MET A 140 14.52 4.12 -11.94
CA MET A 140 13.60 3.89 -10.84
C MET A 140 12.33 3.20 -11.36
N THR A 141 11.94 2.12 -10.71
CA THR A 141 10.67 1.43 -10.94
C THR A 141 9.57 2.09 -10.11
N ALA A 142 8.45 2.44 -10.75
CA ALA A 142 7.40 3.22 -10.10
C ALA A 142 6.48 2.38 -9.18
N GLY A 143 6.29 1.09 -9.47
CA GLY A 143 5.41 0.20 -8.71
C GLY A 143 3.95 0.19 -9.18
N TRP A 144 3.68 0.83 -10.32
CA TRP A 144 2.44 0.71 -11.08
C TRP A 144 2.77 0.62 -12.57
N PRO A 145 1.91 -0.04 -13.37
CA PRO A 145 2.19 -0.27 -14.76
C PRO A 145 2.06 1.01 -15.59
N TRP A 146 2.79 1.05 -16.70
CA TRP A 146 2.65 2.08 -17.71
C TRP A 146 1.79 1.57 -18.86
N ALA A 147 0.55 2.07 -18.98
CA ALA A 147 -0.34 1.77 -20.10
C ALA A 147 -0.44 0.25 -20.43
N GLY A 148 -0.48 -0.60 -19.41
CA GLY A 148 -0.54 -2.06 -19.55
C GLY A 148 0.75 -2.75 -20.00
N ARG A 149 1.88 -2.04 -20.14
CA ARG A 149 3.16 -2.57 -20.65
C ARG A 149 4.19 -2.87 -19.53
N GLY A 150 3.72 -3.49 -18.45
CA GLY A 150 4.55 -3.83 -17.30
C GLY A 150 4.95 -2.62 -16.45
N ASP A 151 5.83 -2.86 -15.49
CA ASP A 151 6.24 -1.86 -14.50
C ASP A 151 6.88 -0.63 -15.14
N ARG A 152 6.34 0.55 -14.82
CA ARG A 152 6.88 1.81 -15.33
C ARG A 152 8.29 2.05 -14.77
N ARG A 153 9.26 2.26 -15.65
CA ARG A 153 10.65 2.62 -15.28
C ARG A 153 10.99 4.02 -15.77
N LEU A 154 11.59 4.83 -14.91
CA LEU A 154 11.92 6.24 -15.13
C LEU A 154 13.42 6.44 -14.94
N GLY A 155 14.06 7.17 -15.84
CA GLY A 155 15.44 7.62 -15.71
C GLY A 155 15.60 8.73 -14.67
N MET A 156 16.83 8.98 -14.24
CA MET A 156 17.13 10.18 -13.45
C MET A 156 16.81 11.46 -14.25
N GLY A 157 16.20 12.44 -13.58
CA GLY A 157 15.71 13.67 -14.20
C GLY A 157 14.27 13.56 -14.73
N ASP A 158 13.77 12.35 -14.95
CA ASP A 158 12.40 12.15 -15.44
C ASP A 158 11.38 12.59 -14.38
N ARG A 159 10.21 12.99 -14.87
CA ARG A 159 9.05 13.32 -14.04
C ARG A 159 8.21 12.07 -13.78
N LEU A 160 8.08 11.73 -12.49
CA LEU A 160 7.11 10.77 -11.98
C LEU A 160 5.73 11.43 -11.91
N ASP A 161 4.94 11.19 -12.95
CA ASP A 161 3.52 11.51 -12.93
C ASP A 161 2.68 10.26 -12.67
N ILE A 162 1.55 10.42 -11.99
CA ILE A 162 0.60 9.35 -11.73
C ILE A 162 -0.79 9.84 -12.13
N GLY A 163 -1.41 9.11 -13.06
CA GLY A 163 -2.76 9.35 -13.55
C GLY A 163 -3.81 8.78 -12.62
N ARG A 164 -5.09 8.96 -12.99
CA ARG A 164 -6.21 8.41 -12.22
C ARG A 164 -6.21 6.90 -12.22
N GLU A 165 -6.03 6.31 -13.38
CA GLU A 165 -6.10 4.87 -13.62
C GLU A 165 -5.02 4.16 -12.80
N ASN A 166 -3.80 4.74 -12.78
CA ASN A 166 -2.72 4.24 -11.94
C ASN A 166 -3.04 4.32 -10.45
N LEU A 167 -3.69 5.40 -10.00
CA LEU A 167 -4.04 5.54 -8.58
C LEU A 167 -5.14 4.56 -8.17
N ALA A 168 -6.16 4.39 -9.00
CA ALA A 168 -7.21 3.39 -8.79
C ALA A 168 -6.62 1.97 -8.74
N GLU A 169 -5.68 1.66 -9.63
CA GLU A 169 -4.98 0.38 -9.61
C GLU A 169 -4.12 0.19 -8.36
N LEU A 170 -3.43 1.25 -7.90
CA LEU A 170 -2.71 1.18 -6.63
C LEU A 170 -3.66 0.91 -5.47
N CYS A 171 -4.80 1.60 -5.40
CA CYS A 171 -5.81 1.35 -4.38
C CYS A 171 -6.30 -0.10 -4.40
N ALA A 172 -6.61 -0.64 -5.59
CA ALA A 172 -6.97 -2.04 -5.76
C ALA A 172 -5.85 -3.00 -5.36
N PHE A 173 -4.58 -2.63 -5.61
CA PHE A 173 -3.42 -3.41 -5.16
C PHE A 173 -3.32 -3.44 -3.62
N TYR A 174 -3.50 -2.31 -2.93
CA TYR A 174 -3.53 -2.29 -1.45
C TYR A 174 -4.68 -3.15 -0.90
N ASP A 175 -5.87 -3.08 -1.50
CA ASP A 175 -7.01 -3.92 -1.11
C ASP A 175 -6.70 -5.40 -1.32
N ALA A 176 -6.09 -5.78 -2.44
CA ALA A 176 -5.69 -7.15 -2.74
C ALA A 176 -4.66 -7.68 -1.73
N VAL A 177 -3.64 -6.89 -1.37
CA VAL A 177 -2.65 -7.25 -0.34
C VAL A 177 -3.32 -7.52 1.00
N VAL A 178 -4.33 -6.74 1.36
CA VAL A 178 -5.07 -6.91 2.63
C VAL A 178 -5.94 -8.15 2.61
N ILE A 179 -6.69 -8.36 1.52
CA ILE A 179 -7.55 -9.54 1.36
C ILE A 179 -6.71 -10.81 1.45
N ASP A 180 -5.58 -10.84 0.75
CA ASP A 180 -4.63 -11.96 0.79
C ASP A 180 -4.07 -12.16 2.21
N LEU A 181 -3.56 -11.10 2.85
CA LEU A 181 -3.01 -11.19 4.21
C LEU A 181 -4.02 -11.70 5.23
N LEU A 182 -5.26 -11.20 5.18
CA LEU A 182 -6.32 -11.64 6.09
C LEU A 182 -6.79 -13.07 5.77
N GLY A 183 -6.83 -13.45 4.50
CA GLY A 183 -7.14 -14.83 4.11
C GLY A 183 -6.08 -15.82 4.60
N ILE A 184 -4.80 -15.46 4.47
CA ILE A 184 -3.68 -16.22 5.03
C ILE A 184 -3.78 -16.31 6.55
N PHE A 185 -4.06 -15.18 7.20
CA PHE A 185 -4.18 -15.13 8.66
C PHE A 185 -5.32 -16.01 9.19
N ASP A 186 -6.48 -15.99 8.54
CA ASP A 186 -7.62 -16.83 8.89
C ASP A 186 -7.30 -18.33 8.71
N LEU A 187 -6.56 -18.69 7.65
CA LEU A 187 -6.07 -20.04 7.43
C LEU A 187 -5.08 -20.46 8.52
N HIS A 188 -4.07 -19.63 8.82
CA HIS A 188 -3.06 -19.92 9.84
C HIS A 188 -3.71 -20.22 11.21
N ARG A 189 -4.68 -19.39 11.62
CA ARG A 189 -5.44 -19.58 12.87
C ARG A 189 -6.34 -20.82 12.90
N SER A 190 -6.63 -21.43 11.76
CA SER A 190 -7.45 -22.63 11.69
C SER A 190 -6.64 -23.91 11.93
N PHE A 191 -5.30 -23.81 11.92
CA PHE A 191 -4.39 -24.93 12.16
C PHE A 191 -3.71 -24.88 13.54
N ASP A 192 -3.90 -23.80 14.29
CA ASP A 192 -3.46 -23.62 15.69
C ASP A 192 -4.61 -23.93 16.68
#